data_AF-A0A2E8H3T5-F1
#
_entry.id   AF-A0A2E8H3T5-F1
#
_cell.length_a   1.000
_cell.length_b   1.000
_cell.length_c   1.000
_cell.angle_alpha   90.00
_cell.angle_beta   90.00
_cell.angle_gamma   90.00
#
_symmetry.space_group_name_H-M   'P 1'
#
loop_
_entity.id
_entity.type
_entity.pdbx_description
1 polymer ?
#
loop_
_entity_poly.entity_id
_entity_poly.type
_entity_poly.pdbx_seq_one_letter_code
_entity_poly.pdbx_strand_id
1 'polypeptide(L)' 'MKPVCVAQFDERPRVAQLPDGSLQAVCIPAASEQAVVARSSHDGGRTWSDPETLFALSMDHGRWGGWETLVDRDGNCICS' A
#
# COMPACT_ATOMS: atom_id res chain seq x y z
N MET A 1 -14.90 -1.68 23.63
CA MET A 1 -13.91 -2.49 22.88
C MET A 1 -12.57 -1.76 22.90
N LYS A 2 -11.45 -2.46 23.12
CA LYS A 2 -10.10 -1.88 22.92
C LYS A 2 -9.68 -2.09 21.46
N PRO A 3 -9.07 -1.09 20.80
CA PRO A 3 -8.47 -1.27 19.49
C PRO A 3 -7.42 -2.39 19.52
N VAL A 4 -7.39 -3.22 18.47
CA VAL A 4 -6.37 -4.27 18.27
C VAL A 4 -5.53 -3.85 17.08
N CYS A 5 -4.20 -3.82 17.25
CA CYS A 5 -3.28 -3.66 16.13
C CYS A 5 -3.33 -4.95 15.29
N VAL A 6 -3.91 -4.88 14.09
CA VAL A 6 -4.07 -6.04 13.20
C VAL A 6 -2.86 -6.26 12.29
N ALA A 7 -2.07 -5.20 12.03
CA ALA A 7 -0.86 -5.29 11.22
C ALA A 7 0.13 -4.18 11.62
N GLN A 8 1.43 -4.49 11.53
CA GLN A 8 2.51 -3.54 11.69
C GLN A 8 3.49 -3.73 10.53
N PHE A 9 3.86 -2.62 9.90
CA PHE A 9 4.81 -2.59 8.79
C PHE A 9 5.98 -1.70 9.20
N ASP A 10 7.18 -2.04 8.73
CA ASP A 10 8.35 -1.16 8.87
C ASP A 10 8.19 0.10 8.01
N GLU A 11 7.40 0.00 6.94
CA GLU A 11 6.97 1.11 6.10
C GLU A 11 5.72 1.79 6.66
N ARG A 12 5.34 2.96 6.12
CA ARG A 12 4.07 3.63 6.43
C ARG A 12 3.04 3.39 5.32
N PRO A 13 2.45 2.18 5.20
CA PRO A 13 1.48 1.93 4.16
C PRO A 13 0.18 2.69 4.40
N ARG A 14 -0.48 3.04 3.30
CA ARG A 14 -1.91 3.35 3.30
C ARG A 14 -2.66 2.04 3.10
N VAL A 15 -3.62 1.76 3.96
CA VAL A 15 -4.45 0.55 3.86
C VAL A 15 -5.86 0.95 3.45
N ALA A 16 -6.36 0.33 2.38
CA ALA A 16 -7.73 0.49 1.92
C ALA A 16 -8.46 -0.85 1.93
N GLN A 17 -9.77 -0.82 2.15
CA GLN A 17 -10.63 -1.98 1.97
C GLN A 17 -11.28 -1.89 0.58
N LEU A 18 -11.15 -2.96 -0.20
CA LEU A 18 -11.76 -3.09 -1.53
C LEU A 18 -13.24 -3.52 -1.41
N PRO A 19 -14.05 -3.37 -2.48
CA PRO A 19 -15.47 -3.72 -2.46
C PRO A 19 -15.75 -5.21 -2.14
N ASP A 20 -14.81 -6.10 -2.43
CA ASP A 20 -14.91 -7.52 -2.11
C ASP A 20 -14.57 -7.85 -0.63
N GLY A 21 -14.21 -6.83 0.15
CA GLY A 21 -13.86 -6.94 1.56
C GLY A 21 -12.38 -7.21 1.84
N SER A 22 -11.57 -7.47 0.81
CA SER A 22 -10.12 -7.61 0.94
C SER A 22 -9.45 -6.27 1.30
N LEU A 23 -8.26 -6.35 1.89
CA LEU A 23 -7.45 -5.17 2.22
C LEU A 23 -6.26 -5.08 1.28
N GLN A 24 -5.96 -3.86 0.83
CA GLN A 24 -4.75 -3.56 0.07
C GLN A 24 -3.92 -2.53 0.84
N ALA A 25 -2.69 -2.89 1.17
CA ALA A 25 -1.71 -2.03 1.80
C ALA A 25 -0.71 -1.55 0.74
N VAL A 26 -0.61 -0.25 0.54
CA VAL A 26 0.26 0.38 -0.46
C VAL A 26 1.32 1.22 0.23
N CYS A 27 2.58 1.01 -0.12
CA CYS A 27 3.71 1.77 0.42
C CYS A 27 4.79 1.99 -0.63
N ILE A 28 5.73 2.86 -0.30
CA ILE A 28 7.00 2.97 -1.00
C ILE A 28 8.06 2.47 -0.02
N PRO A 29 8.71 1.33 -0.29
CA PRO A 29 9.75 0.83 0.58
C PRO A 29 10.94 1.78 0.57
N ALA A 30 11.67 1.80 1.69
CA ALA A 30 12.93 2.54 1.80
C ALA A 30 14.05 1.77 1.07
N ALA A 31 13.91 1.60 -0.25
CA ALA A 31 14.88 0.95 -1.12
C ALA A 31 15.60 1.99 -2.01
N SER A 32 16.71 1.59 -2.62
CA SER A 32 17.49 2.42 -3.56
C SER A 32 16.71 2.74 -4.84
N GLU A 33 15.76 1.87 -5.21
CA GLU A 33 14.82 2.08 -6.30
C GLU A 33 13.45 2.41 -5.69
N GLN A 34 12.95 3.62 -5.94
CA GLN A 34 11.62 3.99 -5.49
C GLN A 34 10.60 3.27 -6.37
N ALA A 35 9.80 2.40 -5.77
CA ALA A 35 8.66 1.75 -6.42
C ALA A 35 7.46 1.80 -5.48
N VAL A 36 6.26 1.94 -6.04
CA VAL A 36 5.04 1.73 -5.27
C VAL A 36 4.78 0.23 -5.25
N VAL A 37 4.69 -0.31 -4.03
CA VAL A 37 4.39 -1.73 -3.81
C VAL A 37 3.06 -1.89 -3.09
N ALA A 38 2.36 -2.97 -3.39
CA ALA A 38 1.14 -3.37 -2.74
C ALA A 38 1.29 -4.74 -2.08
N ARG A 39 0.57 -4.93 -0.98
CA ARG A 39 0.33 -6.23 -0.34
C ARG A 39 -1.16 -6.39 -0.12
N SER A 40 -1.65 -7.60 -0.31
CA SER A 40 -3.08 -7.91 -0.22
C SER A 40 -3.35 -8.81 0.97
N SER A 41 -4.51 -8.61 1.61
CA SER A 41 -5.00 -9.47 2.68
C SER A 41 -6.46 -9.84 2.43
N HIS A 42 -6.76 -11.13 2.55
CA HIS A 42 -8.12 -11.67 2.41
C HIS A 42 -8.72 -12.10 3.75
N ASP A 43 -7.99 -11.91 4.86
CA ASP A 43 -8.36 -12.37 6.19
C ASP A 43 -8.44 -11.23 7.21
N GLY A 44 -8.72 -10.02 6.74
CA GLY A 44 -8.87 -8.84 7.59
C GLY A 44 -7.54 -8.33 8.16
N GLY A 45 -6.44 -8.52 7.45
CA GLY A 45 -5.12 -8.00 7.78
C GLY A 45 -4.29 -8.89 8.70
N ARG A 46 -4.73 -10.15 8.95
CA ARG A 46 -3.97 -11.10 9.79
C ARG A 46 -2.77 -11.66 9.04
N THR A 47 -2.94 -11.90 7.75
CA THR A 47 -1.86 -12.28 6.83
C THR A 47 -1.85 -11.37 5.61
N TRP A 48 -0.66 -11.17 5.05
CA TRP A 48 -0.41 -10.31 3.90
C TRP A 48 0.40 -11.07 2.87
N SER A 49 0.14 -10.82 1.59
CA SER A 49 0.94 -11.36 0.49
C SER A 49 2.38 -10.82 0.50
N ASP A 50 3.22 -11.45 -0.30
CA ASP A 50 4.48 -10.86 -0.74
C ASP A 50 4.23 -9.52 -1.46
N PRO A 51 5.18 -8.58 -1.40
CA PRO A 51 5.04 -7.28 -2.04
C PRO A 51 5.03 -7.41 -3.56
N GLU A 52 4.00 -6.84 -4.18
CA GLU A 52 3.87 -6.72 -5.62
C GLU A 52 4.18 -5.28 -6.04
N THR A 53 5.00 -5.09 -7.08
CA THR A 53 5.28 -3.74 -7.60
C THR A 53 4.13 -3.28 -8.50
N LEU A 54 3.45 -2.20 -8.11
CA LEU A 54 2.39 -1.60 -8.93
C LEU A 54 3.00 -0.73 -10.04
N PHE A 55 3.98 0.12 -9.69
CA PHE A 55 4.70 0.94 -10.67
C PHE A 55 6.04 1.43 -10.11
N ALA A 56 7.03 1.52 -10.99
CA ALA A 56 8.34 2.09 -10.68
C ALA A 56 8.28 3.62 -10.72
N LEU A 57 8.96 4.26 -9.78
CA LEU A 57 9.06 5.71 -9.71
C LEU A 57 10.38 6.15 -10.31
N SER A 58 10.29 6.85 -11.43
CA SER A 58 11.46 7.46 -12.07
C SER A 58 12.03 8.51 -11.12
N MET A 59 13.27 8.31 -10.65
CA MET A 59 13.95 9.23 -9.74
C MET A 59 14.48 10.50 -10.42
N ASP A 60 14.16 10.73 -11.70
CA ASP A 60 14.69 11.85 -12.48
C ASP A 60 14.41 13.24 -11.87
N HIS A 61 13.39 13.38 -11.00
CA HIS A 61 13.02 14.66 -10.40
C HIS A 61 12.95 14.67 -8.85
N GLY A 62 13.72 13.82 -8.16
CA GLY A 62 13.89 13.88 -6.70
C GLY A 62 12.94 12.98 -5.89
N ARG A 63 13.17 12.90 -4.57
CA ARG A 63 12.44 12.01 -3.66
C ARG A 63 11.00 12.51 -3.46
N TRP A 64 10.04 11.77 -3.99
CA TRP A 64 8.63 12.04 -3.81
C TRP A 64 8.22 11.78 -2.34
N GLY A 65 7.87 12.84 -1.60
CA GLY A 65 7.60 12.80 -0.15
C GLY A 65 6.14 12.99 0.26
N GLY A 66 5.24 13.26 -0.69
CA GLY A 66 3.81 13.41 -0.44
C GLY A 66 3.06 12.53 -1.42
N TRP A 67 2.60 11.37 -0.94
CA TRP A 67 1.80 10.43 -1.73
C TRP A 67 0.44 10.30 -1.05
N GLU A 68 -0.62 10.55 -1.79
CA GLU A 68 -1.98 10.16 -1.39
C GLU A 68 -2.38 8.92 -2.18
N THR A 69 -2.66 7.82 -1.49
CA THR A 69 -3.24 6.63 -2.09
C THR A 69 -4.75 6.79 -2.10
N LEU A 70 -5.32 6.91 -3.28
CA LEU A 70 -6.75 6.90 -3.54
C LEU A 70 -7.12 5.53 -4.12
N VAL A 71 -8.32 5.04 -3.81
CA VAL A 71 -8.89 3.87 -4.46
C VAL A 71 -10.05 4.34 -5.32
N ASP A 72 -10.02 4.02 -6.61
CA ASP A 72 -11.14 4.33 -7.51
C ASP A 72 -12.32 3.38 -7.26
N ARG A 73 -13.46 3.63 -7.93
CA ARG A 73 -14.67 2.79 -7.74
C ARG A 73 -14.50 1.35 -8.24
N ASP A 74 -13.50 1.10 -9.08
CA ASP A 74 -13.21 -0.20 -9.66
C ASP A 74 -12.19 -0.98 -8.81
N GLY A 75 -11.71 -0.38 -7.71
CA GLY A 75 -10.78 -1.01 -6.76
C GLY A 75 -9.30 -0.79 -7.10
N ASN A 76 -8.97 0.08 -8.06
CA ASN A 76 -7.58 0.36 -8.40
C ASN A 76 -6.98 1.38 -7.45
N CYS A 77 -5.75 1.13 -6.99
CA CYS A 77 -4.97 2.11 -6.26
C CYS A 77 -4.35 3.14 -7.21
N ILE A 78 -4.76 4.39 -7.07
CA ILE A 78 -4.11 5.56 -7.67
C ILE A 78 -3.21 6.16 -6.60
N CYS A 79 -1.94 6.40 -6.91
CA CYS A 79 -1.09 7.22 -6.04
C CYS A 79 -0.66 8.47 -6.80
N SER A 80 -0.95 9.65 -6.24
CA SER A 80 -0.56 10.96 -6.76
C SER A 80 0.31 11.72 -5.79
#